data_AF-S5XSQ8-F1
#
_entry.id   AF-S5XSQ8-F1
#
_cell.length_a   1.000
_cell.length_b   1.000
_cell.length_c   1.000
_cell.angle_alpha   90.00
_cell.angle_beta   90.00
_cell.angle_gamma   90.00
#
_symmetry.space_group_name_H-M   'P 1'
#
loop_
_entity.id
_entity.type
_entity.pdbx_description
1 polymer ?
#
loop_
_entity_poly.entity_id
_entity_poly.type
_entity_poly.pdbx_seq_one_letter_code
_entity_poly.pdbx_strand_id
1 'polypeptide(L)'
;MIPALSHPQASLTKAAPEQERDFATIALSRHQSAQGPVLQRFRDGRVEIDSGNGPVVGYPATTPATPKPRFVWLPLFGGFH
;
A
#
# COMPACT_ATOMS: atom_id res chain seq x y z
N MET A 1 6.28 -24.57 -45.39
CA MET A 1 6.27 -23.16 -44.92
C MET A 1 4.86 -22.62 -45.06
N ILE A 2 4.13 -22.51 -43.94
CA ILE A 2 2.90 -21.71 -43.78
C ILE A 2 2.88 -21.29 -42.29
N PRO A 3 2.89 -20.00 -41.94
CA PRO A 3 2.78 -19.58 -40.55
C PRO A 3 1.29 -19.40 -40.20
N ALA A 4 0.86 -19.92 -39.05
CA ALA A 4 -0.34 -19.45 -38.38
C ALA A 4 0.06 -19.17 -36.94
N LEU A 5 0.35 -17.89 -36.68
CA LEU A 5 0.49 -17.36 -35.34
C LEU A 5 -0.80 -17.68 -34.58
N SER A 6 -0.70 -18.57 -33.59
CA SER A 6 -1.70 -18.67 -32.53
C SER A 6 -1.80 -17.30 -31.88
N HIS A 7 -3.01 -16.74 -31.94
CA HIS A 7 -3.40 -15.47 -31.33
C HIS A 7 -2.75 -15.30 -29.95
N PRO A 8 -2.10 -14.14 -29.67
CA PRO A 8 -1.98 -13.75 -28.28
C PRO A 8 -3.42 -13.51 -27.81
N GLN A 9 -3.95 -14.43 -27.01
CA GLN A 9 -5.06 -14.13 -26.14
C GLN A 9 -4.54 -13.05 -25.21
N ALA A 10 -4.73 -11.80 -25.64
CA ALA A 10 -4.65 -10.63 -24.81
C ALA A 10 -5.66 -10.89 -23.69
N SER A 11 -5.16 -11.53 -22.63
CA SER A 11 -5.76 -11.40 -21.33
C SER A 11 -5.66 -9.92 -21.06
N LEU A 12 -6.75 -9.22 -21.36
CA LEU A 12 -7.17 -8.04 -20.65
C LEU A 12 -7.26 -8.46 -19.18
N THR A 13 -6.10 -8.67 -18.54
CA THR A 13 -5.92 -8.43 -17.13
C THR A 13 -6.19 -6.95 -17.05
N LYS A 14 -7.48 -6.62 -16.89
CA LYS A 14 -7.99 -5.38 -16.35
C LYS A 14 -6.94 -4.98 -15.32
N ALA A 15 -6.11 -4.00 -15.66
CA ALA A 15 -5.20 -3.41 -14.73
C ALA A 15 -6.10 -3.08 -13.54
N ALA A 16 -5.89 -3.79 -12.42
CA ALA A 16 -6.57 -3.49 -11.19
C ALA A 16 -6.43 -1.97 -11.04
N PRO A 17 -7.54 -1.22 -10.91
CA PRO A 17 -7.46 0.22 -10.91
C PRO A 17 -6.39 0.58 -9.90
N GLU A 18 -5.41 1.41 -10.30
CA GLU A 18 -4.31 1.82 -9.45
C GLU A 18 -4.84 2.01 -8.02
N GLN A 19 -4.64 0.99 -7.18
CA GLN A 19 -4.92 1.06 -5.77
C GLN A 19 -3.84 2.04 -5.33
N GLU A 20 -4.23 3.30 -5.18
CA GLU A 20 -3.56 4.26 -4.33
C GLU A 20 -3.00 3.44 -3.15
N ARG A 21 -1.67 3.29 -3.11
CA ARG A 21 -0.97 2.29 -2.29
C ARG A 21 -1.04 2.71 -0.83
N ASP A 22 -2.23 2.73 -0.29
CA ASP A 22 -2.50 3.05 1.09
C ASP A 22 -2.03 1.87 1.92
N PHE A 23 -1.16 2.16 2.88
CA PHE A 23 -0.77 1.21 3.90
C PHE A 23 -1.52 1.56 5.18
N ALA A 24 -1.92 0.53 5.92
CA ALA A 24 -2.45 0.69 7.25
C ALA A 24 -1.75 -0.24 8.21
N THR A 25 -1.69 0.21 9.46
CA THR A 25 -1.26 -0.60 10.60
C THR A 25 -2.50 -0.87 11.45
N ILE A 26 -2.78 -2.13 11.76
CA ILE A 26 -3.85 -2.55 12.66
C ILE A 26 -3.22 -3.07 13.94
N ALA A 27 -3.61 -2.52 15.09
CA ALA A 27 -3.19 -3.04 16.39
C ALA A 27 -3.93 -4.35 16.69
N LEU A 28 -3.20 -5.43 16.93
CA LEU A 28 -3.73 -6.73 17.33
C LEU A 28 -3.76 -6.87 18.86
N SER A 29 -2.82 -6.22 19.55
CA SER A 29 -2.74 -6.12 21.00
C SER A 29 -1.89 -4.91 21.40
N ARG A 30 -1.69 -4.70 22.71
CA ARG A 30 -0.85 -3.62 23.23
C ARG A 30 0.59 -3.59 22.71
N HIS A 31 1.12 -4.74 22.24
CA HIS A 31 2.50 -4.86 21.74
C HIS A 31 2.60 -5.53 20.37
N GLN A 32 1.47 -5.79 19.70
CA GLN A 32 1.48 -6.44 18.39
C GLN A 32 0.60 -5.67 17.42
N SER A 33 1.09 -5.55 16.20
CA SER A 33 0.38 -4.93 15.09
C SER A 33 0.67 -5.69 13.81
N ALA A 34 -0.30 -5.70 12.91
CA ALA A 34 -0.09 -6.07 11.52
C ALA A 34 -0.01 -4.80 10.67
N GLN A 35 0.88 -4.77 9.68
CA GLN A 35 0.97 -3.70 8.72
C GLN A 35 0.94 -4.27 7.31
N GLY A 36 0.25 -3.60 6.42
CA GLY A 36 0.08 -4.07 5.05
C GLY A 36 -0.62 -3.07 4.15
N PRO A 37 -0.60 -3.33 2.82
CA PRO A 37 -1.43 -2.59 1.88
C PRO A 37 -2.91 -2.81 2.19
N VAL A 38 -3.69 -1.73 2.09
CA VAL A 38 -5.13 -1.74 2.29
C VAL A 38 -5.80 -2.38 1.08
N LEU A 39 -6.43 -3.53 1.30
CA LEU A 39 -7.22 -4.24 0.28
C LEU A 39 -8.61 -3.62 0.15
N GLN A 40 -9.23 -3.26 1.28
CA GLN A 40 -10.59 -2.74 1.33
C GLN A 40 -10.78 -1.80 2.53
N ARG A 41 -11.62 -0.77 2.36
CA ARG A 41 -12.12 0.09 3.45
C ARG A 41 -13.61 -0.18 3.68
N PHE A 42 -14.00 -0.35 4.93
CA PHE A 42 -15.38 -0.54 5.33
C PHE A 42 -16.00 0.81 5.73
N ARG A 43 -17.33 0.94 5.57
CA ARG A 43 -18.06 2.16 5.91
C ARG A 43 -18.04 2.51 7.40
N ASP A 44 -17.78 1.52 8.25
CA ASP A 44 -17.62 1.68 9.70
C ASP A 44 -16.23 2.20 10.10
N GLY A 45 -15.32 2.39 9.14
CA GLY A 45 -13.96 2.88 9.39
C GLY A 45 -12.94 1.78 9.63
N ARG A 46 -13.33 0.50 9.58
CA ARG A 46 -12.37 -0.61 9.52
C ARG A 46 -11.68 -0.66 8.16
N VAL A 47 -10.51 -1.26 8.14
CA VAL A 47 -9.76 -1.57 6.92
C VAL A 47 -9.37 -3.05 6.93
N GLU A 48 -9.32 -3.64 5.75
CA GLU A 48 -8.71 -4.94 5.50
C GLU A 48 -7.33 -4.71 4.89
N ILE A 49 -6.30 -5.35 5.45
CA ILE A 49 -4.93 -5.30 4.94
C ILE A 49 -4.43 -6.69 4.57
N ASP A 50 -3.50 -6.76 3.62
CA ASP A 50 -2.67 -7.95 3.43
C ASP A 50 -1.48 -7.92 4.39
N SER A 51 -1.46 -8.80 5.40
CA SER A 51 -0.36 -8.87 6.37
C SER A 51 0.82 -9.74 5.92
N GLY A 52 0.77 -10.33 4.73
CA GLY A 52 1.72 -11.35 4.27
C GLY A 52 1.46 -12.75 4.84
N ASN A 53 0.72 -12.86 5.95
CA ASN A 53 0.23 -14.12 6.51
C ASN A 53 -1.28 -14.33 6.30
N GLY A 54 -1.89 -13.49 5.44
CA GLY A 54 -3.32 -13.48 5.18
C GLY A 54 -3.98 -12.13 5.48
N PRO A 55 -5.27 -11.99 5.11
CA PRO A 55 -6.01 -10.76 5.32
C PRO A 55 -6.28 -10.52 6.81
N VAL A 56 -6.13 -9.26 7.24
CA VAL A 56 -6.40 -8.81 8.60
C VAL A 56 -7.36 -7.63 8.55
N VAL A 57 -8.45 -7.71 9.32
CA VAL A 57 -9.47 -6.66 9.39
C VAL A 57 -9.47 -6.00 10.77
N GLY A 58 -9.51 -4.67 10.81
CA GLY A 58 -9.56 -3.94 12.06
C GLY A 58 -9.58 -2.43 11.87
N TYR A 59 -9.59 -1.69 12.97
CA TYR A 59 -9.44 -0.25 12.92
C TYR A 59 -7.96 0.09 12.71
N PRO A 60 -7.64 1.04 11.81
CA PRO A 60 -6.28 1.50 11.63
C PRO A 60 -5.81 2.17 12.93
N ALA A 61 -4.65 1.73 13.45
CA ALA A 61 -4.03 2.21 14.68
C ALA A 61 -3.60 3.69 14.58
N THR A 62 -3.33 4.15 13.36
CA THR A 62 -3.03 5.55 13.03
C THR A 62 -3.72 5.85 11.71
N THR A 63 -4.50 6.94 11.63
CA THR A 63 -5.00 7.46 10.35
C THR A 63 -3.82 7.65 9.40
N PRO A 64 -3.90 7.22 8.12
CA PRO A 64 -2.79 7.34 7.19
C PRO A 64 -2.24 8.76 7.27
N ALA A 65 -0.94 8.86 7.50
CA ALA A 65 -0.26 10.13 7.72
C ALA A 65 -0.70 11.08 6.60
N THR A 66 -1.49 12.09 6.94
CA THR A 66 -1.66 13.28 6.11
C THR A 66 -0.25 13.63 5.64
N PRO A 67 0.02 13.74 4.33
CA PRO A 67 1.39 13.91 3.84
C PRO A 67 1.97 15.12 4.55
N LYS A 68 2.79 14.86 5.57
CA LYS A 68 3.48 15.91 6.30
C LYS A 68 4.36 16.58 5.26
N PRO A 69 4.33 17.92 5.12
CA PRO A 69 5.19 18.60 4.18
C PRO A 69 6.61 18.10 4.41
N ARG A 70 7.25 17.64 3.32
CA ARG A 70 8.60 17.09 3.31
C ARG A 70 9.49 17.97 4.18
N PHE A 71 9.91 17.45 5.33
CA PHE A 71 11.09 17.99 5.99
C PHE A 71 12.24 17.77 5.00
N VAL A 72 12.61 18.82 4.28
CA VAL A 72 13.83 18.83 3.47
C VAL A 72 14.97 18.71 4.48
N TRP A 73 15.55 17.52 4.58
CA TRP A 73 16.82 17.34 5.26
C TRP A 73 17.88 18.02 4.41
N LEU A 74 18.18 19.29 4.70
CA LEU A 74 19.37 19.94 4.16
C LEU A 74 20.56 19.46 4.99
N PRO A 75 21.53 18.74 4.39
CA PRO A 75 22.78 18.51 5.08
C PRO A 75 23.50 19.87 5.21
N LEU A 76 23.75 20.29 6.45
CA LEU A 76 24.62 21.41 6.76
C LEU A 76 26.07 21.00 6.49
N PHE A 77 26.45 20.83 5.22
CA PHE A 77 27.84 20.86 4.80
C PHE A 77 28.13 22.26 4.25
N GLY A 78 28.49 23.16 5.14
CA GLY A 78 28.89 24.52 4.83
C GLY A 78 30.08 24.92 5.68
N GLY A 79 31.20 24.23 5.52
CA GLY A 79 32.49 24.79 5.88
C GLY A 79 32.87 25.83 4.84
N PHE A 80 33.03 27.08 5.26
CA PHE A 80 33.91 28.12 4.69
C PHE A 80 33.91 29.29 5.68
N HIS A 81 34.93 29.40 6.53
CA HIS A 81 35.90 30.51 6.50
C HIS A 81 37.04 30.28 7.48
#